data_AF-A0A959AYN5-F1
#
_entry.id   AF-A0A959AYN5-F1
#
_cell.length_a   1.000
_cell.length_b   1.000
_cell.length_c   1.000
_cell.angle_alpha   90.00
_cell.angle_beta   90.00
_cell.angle_gamma   90.00
#
_symmetry.space_group_name_H-M   'P 1'
#
loop_
_entity.id
_entity.type
_entity.pdbx_description
1 polymer ?
#
loop_
_entity_poly.entity_id
_entity_poly.type
_entity_poly.pdbx_seq_one_letter_code
_entity_poly.pdbx_strand_id
1 'polypeptide(L)'
;MPTPEKYIPIDCNFYDRIEAAIVQRRIVRLEYRDAEGQATSAETKLQDTQTKAGEEFLLLPSGEQIRMDRILSLDGVPVPKSC
;
A
#
# COMPACT_ATOMS: atom_id res chain seq x y z
N MET A 1 -4.51 12.97 -30.40
CA MET A 1 -3.35 12.54 -29.59
C MET A 1 -3.29 13.51 -28.41
N PRO A 2 -3.35 13.15 -27.10
CA PRO A 2 -2.86 11.95 -26.38
C PRO A 2 -3.61 10.62 -26.66
N THR A 3 -3.38 9.48 -25.98
CA THR A 3 -2.65 9.17 -24.71
C THR A 3 -2.07 7.73 -24.77
N PRO A 4 -1.10 7.32 -23.91
CA PRO A 4 -0.58 5.95 -23.90
C PRO A 4 -1.35 5.00 -22.99
N GLU A 5 -1.07 3.71 -23.16
CA GLU A 5 -1.56 2.57 -22.37
C GLU A 5 -1.35 2.73 -20.86
N LYS A 6 -2.33 2.26 -20.06
CA LYS A 6 -2.07 1.43 -18.85
C LYS A 6 -3.36 0.93 -18.19
N TYR A 7 -3.39 -0.40 -18.02
CA TYR A 7 -3.87 -1.16 -16.86
C TYR A 7 -5.31 -0.97 -16.33
N ILE A 8 -5.97 -2.10 -16.07
CA ILE A 8 -7.29 -2.16 -15.40
C ILE A 8 -7.04 -1.84 -13.92
N PRO A 9 -7.60 -0.75 -13.36
CA PRO A 9 -7.25 -0.35 -12.01
C PRO A 9 -7.87 -1.29 -10.97
N ILE A 10 -7.03 -2.03 -10.25
CA ILE A 10 -7.31 -2.37 -8.85
C ILE A 10 -7.52 -1.03 -8.15
N ASP A 11 -8.73 -0.82 -7.60
CA ASP A 11 -9.26 0.46 -7.11
C ASP A 11 -8.34 1.65 -7.29
N CYS A 12 -8.54 2.39 -8.38
CA CYS A 12 -7.65 3.49 -8.80
C CYS A 12 -7.33 4.47 -7.66
N ASN A 13 -8.27 4.67 -6.74
CA ASN A 13 -8.17 5.53 -5.57
C ASN A 13 -7.16 5.01 -4.50
N PHE A 14 -6.88 3.71 -4.40
CA PHE A 14 -5.90 3.16 -3.46
C PHE A 14 -4.48 3.24 -4.00
N TYR A 15 -4.26 2.80 -5.25
CA TYR A 15 -2.93 2.84 -5.87
C TYR A 15 -2.46 4.29 -6.08
N ASP A 16 -3.32 5.17 -6.60
CA ASP A 16 -3.01 6.61 -6.78
C ASP A 16 -2.70 7.30 -5.44
N ARG A 17 -3.37 6.92 -4.34
CA ARG A 17 -3.04 7.40 -2.98
C ARG A 17 -1.69 6.91 -2.47
N ILE A 18 -1.28 5.70 -2.83
CA ILE A 18 0.05 5.17 -2.52
C ILE A 18 1.11 5.93 -3.33
N GLU A 19 0.92 6.08 -4.64
CA GLU A 19 1.82 6.85 -5.51
C GLU A 19 1.93 8.31 -5.02
N ALA A 20 0.79 8.96 -4.72
CA ALA A 20 0.75 10.30 -4.16
C ALA A 20 1.46 10.37 -2.79
N ALA A 21 1.35 9.34 -1.94
CA ALA A 21 2.05 9.28 -0.66
C ALA A 21 3.57 9.12 -0.81
N ILE A 22 4.01 8.29 -1.75
CA ILE A 22 5.42 8.07 -2.10
C ILE A 22 6.03 9.35 -2.67
N VAL A 23 5.36 9.98 -3.65
CA VAL A 23 5.80 11.24 -4.29
C VAL A 23 5.88 12.38 -3.27
N GLN A 24 4.88 12.51 -2.39
CA GLN A 24 4.90 13.50 -1.30
C GLN A 24 5.85 13.12 -0.16
N ARG A 25 6.36 11.88 -0.12
CA ARG A 25 7.13 11.27 0.99
C ARG A 25 6.46 11.48 2.34
N ARG A 26 5.12 11.45 2.34
CA ARG A 26 4.28 11.72 3.52
C ARG A 26 4.30 10.51 4.45
N ILE A 27 4.14 10.77 5.74
CA ILE A 27 3.85 9.72 6.70
C ILE A 27 2.38 9.31 6.46
N VAL A 28 2.15 8.01 6.31
CA VAL A 28 0.81 7.41 6.25
C VAL A 28 0.63 6.50 7.44
N ARG A 29 -0.61 6.37 7.91
CA ARG A 29 -0.95 5.41 8.96
C ARG A 29 -1.28 4.06 8.32
N LEU A 30 -0.42 3.08 8.53
CA LEU A 30 -0.59 1.73 8.03
C LEU A 30 -1.21 0.84 9.10
N GLU A 31 -2.41 0.32 8.87
CA GLU A 31 -3.07 -0.66 9.74
C GLU A 31 -2.84 -2.07 9.20
N TYR A 32 -2.28 -2.98 9.99
CA TYR A 32 -1.99 -4.36 9.57
C TYR A 32 -2.18 -5.35 10.72
N ARG A 33 -2.25 -6.65 10.41
CA ARG A 33 -2.24 -7.71 11.43
C ARG A 33 -0.82 -8.13 11.76
N ASP A 34 -0.50 -8.06 13.05
CA ASP A 34 0.77 -8.55 13.58
C ASP A 34 0.79 -10.09 13.64
N ALA A 35 1.91 -10.69 14.08
CA ALA A 35 2.08 -12.14 14.21
C ALA A 35 1.07 -12.78 15.18
N GLU A 36 0.61 -12.04 16.18
CA GLU A 36 -0.47 -12.45 17.10
C GLU A 36 -1.89 -12.34 16.49
N GLY A 37 -2.02 -11.89 15.23
CA GLY A 37 -3.31 -11.66 14.57
C GLY A 37 -4.04 -10.40 15.04
N GLN A 38 -3.49 -9.67 16.01
CA GLN A 38 -4.00 -8.39 16.50
C GLN A 38 -3.87 -7.30 15.41
N ALA A 39 -4.89 -6.45 15.28
CA ALA A 39 -4.84 -5.28 14.41
C ALA A 39 -3.98 -4.20 15.07
N THR A 40 -2.83 -3.91 14.49
CA THR A 40 -1.92 -2.83 14.90
C THR A 40 -1.89 -1.74 13.84
N SER A 41 -1.48 -0.53 14.22
CA SER A 41 -1.29 0.57 13.29
C SER A 41 0.06 1.25 13.50
N ALA A 42 0.89 1.33 12.46
CA ALA A 42 2.17 2.01 12.47
C ALA A 42 2.14 3.24 11.55
N GLU A 43 2.65 4.37 12.04
CA GLU A 43 2.88 5.55 11.22
C GLU A 43 4.25 5.45 10.54
N THR A 44 4.24 5.34 9.21
CA THR A 44 5.47 5.12 8.44
C THR A 44 5.39 5.81 7.08
N LYS A 45 6.52 5.94 6.38
CA LYS A 45 6.56 6.51 5.04
C LYS A 45 6.59 5.37 4.03
N LEU A 46 5.83 5.50 2.96
CA LEU A 46 5.98 4.63 1.80
C LEU A 46 7.19 5.13 1.01
N GLN A 47 8.18 4.25 0.81
CA GLN A 47 9.29 4.51 -0.10
C GLN A 47 8.94 4.07 -1.52
N ASP A 48 8.35 2.88 -1.66
CA ASP A 48 7.97 2.27 -2.92
C ASP A 48 6.98 1.11 -2.67
N THR A 49 6.50 0.43 -3.72
CA THR A 49 5.70 -0.80 -3.61
C THR A 49 6.18 -1.87 -4.57
N GLN A 50 6.49 -3.04 -4.03
CA GLN A 50 7.03 -4.16 -4.78
C GLN A 50 6.04 -5.31 -4.85
N THR A 51 5.65 -5.68 -6.06
CA THR A 51 4.94 -6.94 -6.31
C THR A 51 5.96 -8.08 -6.44
N LYS A 52 5.81 -9.14 -5.64
CA LYS A 52 6.67 -10.32 -5.65
C LYS A 52 5.82 -11.58 -5.62
N ALA A 53 6.05 -12.47 -6.59
CA ALA A 53 5.29 -13.73 -6.74
C ALA A 53 3.75 -13.57 -6.87
N GLY A 54 3.28 -12.41 -7.35
CA GLY A 54 1.84 -12.10 -7.44
C GLY A 54 1.24 -11.48 -6.17
N GLU A 55 2.04 -11.29 -5.13
CA GLU A 55 1.64 -10.64 -3.88
C GLU A 55 2.29 -9.26 -3.79
N GLU A 56 1.59 -8.28 -3.22
CA GLU A 56 2.11 -6.91 -3.11
C GLU A 56 2.72 -6.64 -1.73
N PHE A 57 3.77 -5.81 -1.70
CA PHE A 57 4.52 -5.45 -0.50
C PHE A 57 4.80 -3.94 -0.50
N LEU A 58 4.54 -3.26 0.61
CA LEU A 58 4.97 -1.89 0.84
C LEU A 58 6.45 -1.88 1.23
N LEU A 59 7.29 -1.10 0.55
CA LEU A 59 8.64 -0.79 1.03
C LEU A 59 8.61 0.45 1.92
N LEU A 60 9.22 0.32 3.09
CA LEU A 60 9.50 1.42 4.00
C LEU A 60 10.94 1.93 3.77
N PRO A 61 11.23 3.21 4.01
CA PRO A 61 12.58 3.76 3.85
C PRO A 61 13.62 3.20 4.85
N SER A 62 13.16 2.44 5.85
CA SER A 62 14.01 1.61 6.72
C SER A 62 14.56 0.35 6.02
N GLY A 63 14.07 0.03 4.82
CA GLY A 63 14.34 -1.24 4.12
C GLY A 63 13.39 -2.38 4.50
N GLU A 64 12.44 -2.13 5.41
CA GLU A 64 11.44 -3.09 5.83
C GLU A 64 10.33 -3.25 4.77
N GLN A 65 9.81 -4.47 4.61
CA GLN A 65 8.79 -4.81 3.61
C GLN A 65 7.55 -5.40 4.28
N ILE A 66 6.40 -4.74 4.16
CA ILE A 66 5.13 -5.19 4.77
C ILE A 66 4.20 -5.75 3.69
N ARG A 67 3.76 -7.00 3.85
CA ARG A 67 2.79 -7.67 2.95
C ARG A 67 1.46 -6.95 2.91
N MET A 68 0.98 -6.61 1.71
CA MET A 68 -0.31 -5.97 1.50
C MET A 68 -1.48 -6.85 1.94
N ASP A 69 -1.35 -8.17 1.81
CA ASP A 69 -2.29 -9.19 2.33
C ASP A 69 -2.52 -9.12 3.85
N ARG A 70 -1.55 -8.60 4.63
CA ARG A 70 -1.71 -8.37 6.08
C ARG A 70 -2.25 -6.99 6.42
N ILE A 71 -2.28 -6.06 5.46
CA ILE A 71 -2.85 -4.72 5.65
C ILE A 71 -4.36 -4.86 5.81
N LEU A 72 -4.89 -4.07 6.74
CA LEU A 72 -6.32 -3.85 6.95
C LEU A 72 -6.75 -2.54 6.31
N SER A 73 -5.95 -1.49 6.52
CA SER A 73 -6.17 -0.14 5.97
C SER A 73 -4.86 0.60 5.74
N LEU A 74 -4.87 1.56 4.83
CA LEU A 74 -3.80 2.54 4.65
C LEU A 74 -4.39 3.94 4.66
N ASP A 75 -3.92 4.80 5.56
CA ASP A 75 -4.38 6.19 5.72
C ASP A 75 -5.90 6.29 5.99
N GLY A 76 -6.46 5.30 6.68
CA GLY A 76 -7.90 5.14 6.93
C GLY A 76 -8.71 4.61 5.73
N VAL A 77 -8.07 4.28 4.60
CA VAL A 77 -8.69 3.61 3.46
C VAL A 77 -8.54 2.10 3.65
N PRO A 78 -9.61 1.32 3.87
CA PRO A 78 -9.52 -0.13 3.93
C PRO A 78 -9.02 -0.68 2.58
N VAL A 79 -8.16 -1.69 2.59
CA VAL A 79 -7.83 -2.39 1.35
C VAL A 79 -9.09 -3.08 0.82
N PRO A 80 -9.56 -2.78 -0.40
CA PRO A 80 -10.68 -3.50 -0.99
C PRO A 80 -10.22 -4.93 -1.24
N LYS A 81 -10.67 -5.86 -0.41
CA LYS A 81 -10.53 -7.28 -0.70
C LYS A 81 -11.38 -7.55 -1.92
N SER A 82 -10.72 -7.69 -3.08
CA SER A 82 -11.38 -8.14 -4.29
C SER A 82 -12.05 -9.48 -3.99
N CYS A 83 -13.38 -9.51 -4.12
CA CYS A 83 -14.21 -10.70 -3.92
C CYS A 83 -14.19 -11.63 -5.13
#